data_AF-A0A834L9G9-F1
#
_entry.id   AF-A0A834L9G9-F1
#
_cell.length_a   1.000
_cell.length_b   1.000
_cell.length_c   1.000
_cell.angle_alpha   90.00
_cell.angle_beta   90.00
_cell.angle_gamma   90.00
#
_symmetry.space_group_name_H-M   'P 1'
#
loop_
_entity.id
_entity.type
_entity.pdbx_description
1 polymer ?
#
loop_
_entity_poly.entity_id
_entity_poly.type
_entity_poly.pdbx_seq_one_letter_code
_entity_poly.pdbx_strand_id
1 'polypeptide(L)'
;MKKSNSSILIKLLVLQCLAVVCLSQSFDFFYFVQQWPGSYCDTRQSCCYPKTGKPDEDFGIHGLWPNYNDGTYPSSCDTSNSFDESKISDLLSRLEKDWPTLACPSGDGIKFWGHEWNKHGTCSESLLDQHSYFQKALDLKAKANLLQALQTAGIRPADGKYHSLESIKEAIEQALGVTTFIDCNVDTRGNHQIYQVTHYDYASDFNFYDGAIHPFGYALVLRSAGNSFRAEYPDLHNTLGNSWKCSVHHCFVKTLQWLLNIFPFHHDMEPLENTRTPLSFVFRRYTHNILNVSAMKVRKHSFRPNNSTSKESHT
;
A
#
# COMPACT_ATOMS: atom_id res chain seq x y z
N MET A 1 48.97 29.60 -18.95
CA MET A 1 48.61 28.26 -18.44
C MET A 1 47.51 27.68 -19.31
N LYS A 2 47.81 26.70 -20.17
CA LYS A 2 46.81 26.04 -21.04
C LYS A 2 45.98 25.09 -20.16
N LYS A 3 44.71 25.43 -19.90
CA LYS A 3 43.79 24.48 -19.24
C LYS A 3 43.70 23.24 -20.13
N SER A 4 44.07 22.09 -19.57
CA SER A 4 44.10 20.82 -20.30
C SER A 4 42.70 20.44 -20.79
N ASN A 5 42.55 20.22 -22.09
CA ASN A 5 41.32 19.74 -22.73
C ASN A 5 40.80 18.43 -22.09
N SER A 6 41.69 17.67 -21.45
CA SER A 6 41.35 16.46 -20.68
C SER A 6 40.42 16.73 -19.49
N SER A 7 40.50 17.90 -18.84
CA SER A 7 39.63 18.24 -17.71
C SER A 7 38.19 18.54 -18.15
N ILE A 8 38.04 19.07 -19.37
CA ILE A 8 36.73 19.35 -19.96
C ILE A 8 36.07 18.03 -20.38
N LEU A 9 36.84 17.12 -21.00
CA LEU A 9 36.37 15.78 -21.39
C LEU A 9 35.90 14.96 -20.19
N ILE A 10 36.66 14.93 -19.09
CA ILE A 10 36.25 14.21 -17.87
C ILE A 10 34.97 14.79 -17.28
N LYS A 11 34.84 16.13 -17.25
CA LYS A 11 33.62 16.79 -16.77
C LYS A 11 32.40 16.49 -17.65
N LEU A 12 32.59 16.45 -18.97
CA LEU A 12 31.53 16.07 -19.90
C LEU A 12 31.14 14.60 -19.74
N LEU A 13 32.10 13.70 -19.55
CA LEU A 13 31.84 12.28 -19.31
C LEU A 13 31.11 12.06 -17.98
N VAL A 14 31.51 12.75 -16.91
CA VAL A 14 30.82 12.70 -15.60
C VAL A 14 29.41 13.29 -15.70
N LEU A 15 29.22 14.40 -16.44
CA LEU A 15 27.90 14.99 -16.69
C LEU A 15 27.00 14.06 -17.51
N GLN A 16 27.58 13.35 -18.49
CA GLN A 16 26.87 12.37 -19.32
C GLN A 16 26.53 11.11 -18.50
N CYS A 17 27.43 10.62 -17.65
CA CYS A 17 27.15 9.54 -16.70
C CYS A 17 26.07 9.95 -15.68
N LEU A 18 26.11 11.17 -15.15
CA LEU A 18 25.07 11.70 -14.25
C LEU A 18 23.71 11.83 -14.95
N ALA A 19 23.70 12.19 -16.25
CA ALA A 19 22.47 12.21 -17.05
C ALA A 19 21.91 10.80 -17.30
N VAL A 20 22.77 9.78 -17.47
CA VAL A 20 22.37 8.37 -17.63
C VAL A 20 21.88 7.77 -16.30
N VAL A 21 22.45 8.17 -15.16
CA VAL A 21 21.96 7.78 -13.81
C VAL A 21 20.61 8.44 -13.47
N CYS A 22 20.22 9.48 -14.22
CA CYS A 22 18.89 10.10 -14.13
C CYS A 22 17.87 9.43 -15.07
N LEU A 23 18.09 8.17 -15.48
CA LEU A 23 16.98 7.30 -15.87
C LEU A 23 16.20 6.99 -14.59
N SER A 24 15.30 7.93 -14.24
CA SER A 24 14.32 7.82 -13.17
C SER A 24 13.70 6.42 -13.19
N GLN A 25 13.58 5.77 -12.03
CA GLN A 25 12.67 4.64 -11.93
C GLN A 25 11.31 5.10 -12.47
N SER A 26 10.69 4.29 -13.33
CA SER A 26 9.42 4.62 -13.97
C SER A 26 8.25 4.62 -12.99
N PHE A 27 8.47 4.20 -11.74
CA PHE A 27 7.51 4.10 -10.63
C PHE A 27 8.24 4.05 -9.27
N ASP A 28 7.50 4.18 -8.17
CA ASP A 28 8.06 4.19 -6.80
C ASP A 28 7.92 2.84 -6.07
N PHE A 29 6.77 2.17 -6.21
CA PHE A 29 6.46 0.90 -5.55
C PHE A 29 5.46 0.07 -6.36
N PHE A 30 5.24 -1.19 -5.97
CA PHE A 30 4.17 -2.02 -6.50
C PHE A 30 3.02 -2.14 -5.50
N TYR A 31 1.79 -2.04 -6.00
CA TYR A 31 0.66 -2.71 -5.38
C TYR A 31 0.61 -4.16 -5.86
N PHE A 32 0.74 -5.10 -4.94
CA PHE A 32 0.41 -6.49 -5.19
C PHE A 32 -1.02 -6.77 -4.70
N VAL A 33 -1.90 -7.08 -5.65
CA VAL A 33 -3.34 -7.19 -5.41
C VAL A 33 -3.78 -8.63 -5.59
N GLN A 34 -4.38 -9.18 -4.54
CA GLN A 34 -4.99 -10.49 -4.53
C GLN A 34 -6.51 -10.35 -4.38
N GLN A 35 -7.28 -11.26 -4.95
CA GLN A 35 -8.73 -11.22 -5.00
C GLN A 35 -9.33 -12.53 -4.46
N TRP A 36 -10.43 -12.43 -3.74
CA TRP A 36 -11.22 -13.61 -3.33
C TRP A 36 -12.20 -14.01 -4.45
N PRO A 37 -12.06 -15.19 -5.09
CA PRO A 37 -12.93 -15.62 -6.18
C PRO A 37 -14.41 -15.68 -5.79
N GLY A 38 -14.71 -16.10 -4.56
CA GLY A 38 -16.08 -16.19 -4.06
C GLY A 38 -16.81 -14.85 -4.12
N SER A 39 -16.15 -13.77 -3.70
CA SER A 39 -16.72 -12.42 -3.66
C SER A 39 -16.81 -11.76 -5.02
N TYR A 40 -16.07 -12.24 -6.03
CA TYR A 40 -16.27 -11.81 -7.41
C TYR A 40 -17.53 -12.44 -8.00
N CYS A 41 -17.74 -13.73 -7.72
CA CYS A 41 -18.74 -14.56 -8.40
C CYS A 41 -20.13 -14.57 -7.76
N ASP A 42 -20.34 -13.96 -6.60
CA ASP A 42 -21.64 -13.89 -5.92
C ASP A 42 -22.28 -12.48 -5.95
N THR A 43 -21.73 -11.59 -6.79
CA THR A 43 -22.31 -10.27 -7.08
C THR A 43 -23.41 -10.35 -8.15
N ARG A 44 -24.01 -9.21 -8.49
CA ARG A 44 -24.96 -9.13 -9.63
C ARG A 44 -24.28 -9.22 -11.00
N GLN A 45 -22.95 -9.10 -11.05
CA GLN A 45 -22.20 -9.22 -12.29
C GLN A 45 -22.01 -10.70 -12.64
N SER A 46 -21.86 -10.98 -13.94
CA SER A 46 -21.61 -12.35 -14.40
C SER A 46 -20.18 -12.78 -14.03
N CYS A 47 -20.05 -14.02 -13.57
CA CYS A 47 -18.77 -14.70 -13.38
C CYS A 47 -18.78 -16.02 -14.15
N CYS A 48 -17.64 -16.34 -14.76
CA CYS A 48 -17.42 -17.59 -15.47
C CYS A 48 -16.13 -18.22 -14.96
N TYR A 49 -16.17 -19.50 -14.61
CA TYR A 49 -14.95 -20.22 -14.25
C TYR A 49 -14.02 -20.38 -15.47
N PRO A 50 -12.69 -20.44 -15.26
CA PRO A 50 -11.74 -20.78 -16.29
C PRO A 50 -12.07 -22.09 -17.02
N LYS A 51 -11.52 -22.26 -18.21
CA LYS A 51 -11.63 -23.52 -18.98
C LYS A 51 -11.06 -24.72 -18.21
N THR A 52 -10.10 -24.48 -17.32
CA THR A 52 -9.50 -25.49 -16.43
C THR A 52 -10.43 -25.93 -15.30
N GLY A 53 -11.58 -25.27 -15.12
CA GLY A 53 -12.58 -25.60 -14.13
C GLY A 53 -12.73 -24.55 -13.03
N LYS A 54 -13.47 -24.89 -11.97
CA LYS A 54 -13.64 -24.02 -10.81
C LYS A 54 -12.27 -23.80 -10.13
N PRO A 55 -11.85 -22.55 -9.88
CA PRO A 55 -10.60 -22.29 -9.16
C PRO A 55 -10.64 -22.83 -7.73
N ASP A 56 -9.45 -23.04 -7.17
CA ASP A 56 -9.30 -23.40 -5.76
C ASP A 56 -9.98 -22.37 -4.85
N GLU A 57 -10.42 -22.82 -3.67
CA GLU A 57 -10.94 -21.93 -2.62
C GLU A 57 -9.79 -21.19 -1.91
N ASP A 58 -9.03 -20.42 -2.68
CA ASP A 58 -7.92 -19.57 -2.23
C ASP A 58 -8.00 -18.21 -2.93
N PHE A 59 -7.27 -17.23 -2.41
CA PHE A 59 -7.08 -15.97 -3.11
C PHE A 59 -6.40 -16.22 -4.46
N GLY A 60 -6.84 -15.53 -5.51
CA GLY A 60 -6.14 -15.45 -6.79
C GLY A 60 -5.41 -14.12 -6.93
N ILE A 61 -4.38 -14.05 -7.76
CA ILE A 61 -3.74 -12.79 -8.12
C ILE A 61 -4.70 -11.99 -9.00
N HIS A 62 -4.85 -10.70 -8.71
CA HIS A 62 -5.44 -9.74 -9.64
C HIS A 62 -4.34 -9.08 -10.46
N GLY A 63 -3.33 -8.52 -9.79
CA GLY A 63 -2.17 -7.97 -10.49
C GLY A 63 -1.06 -7.41 -9.62
N LEU A 64 0.02 -7.03 -10.30
CA LEU A 64 1.21 -6.40 -9.74
C LEU A 64 1.39 -5.04 -10.42
N TRP A 65 1.10 -3.95 -9.72
CA TRP A 65 0.87 -2.64 -10.34
C TRP A 65 1.91 -1.61 -9.89
N PRO A 66 2.84 -1.20 -10.76
CA PRO A 66 3.66 -0.01 -10.56
C PRO A 66 2.81 1.20 -10.16
N ASN A 67 3.20 1.92 -9.11
CA ASN A 67 2.51 3.08 -8.58
C ASN A 67 3.49 4.17 -8.14
N TYR A 68 3.00 5.40 -8.02
CA TYR A 68 3.75 6.55 -7.51
C TYR A 68 3.31 6.92 -6.09
N ASN A 69 4.22 7.56 -5.35
CA ASN A 69 4.00 8.11 -4.02
C ASN A 69 3.06 9.34 -4.00
N ASP A 70 2.54 9.78 -5.13
CA ASP A 70 1.49 10.81 -5.18
C ASP A 70 0.07 10.22 -5.32
N GLY A 71 -0.03 8.87 -5.36
CA GLY A 71 -1.27 8.14 -5.54
C GLY A 71 -1.70 7.97 -7.01
N THR A 72 -0.95 8.50 -7.96
CA THR A 72 -1.12 8.20 -9.40
C THR A 72 -0.31 6.96 -9.78
N TYR A 73 -0.47 6.48 -11.02
CA TYR A 73 0.26 5.31 -11.52
C TYR A 73 0.56 5.42 -13.01
N PRO A 74 1.71 4.87 -13.46
CA PRO A 74 1.99 4.72 -14.87
C PRO A 74 1.14 3.60 -15.47
N SER A 75 0.77 3.71 -16.75
CA SER A 75 0.04 2.65 -17.46
C SER A 75 0.35 2.63 -18.95
N SER A 76 0.29 1.43 -19.54
CA SER A 76 0.51 1.18 -20.97
C SER A 76 1.83 1.78 -21.48
N CYS A 77 2.93 1.50 -20.78
CA CYS A 77 4.19 2.23 -20.92
C CYS A 77 4.99 1.87 -22.19
N ASP A 78 4.84 0.65 -22.69
CA ASP A 78 5.48 0.20 -23.92
C ASP A 78 4.49 -0.58 -24.80
N THR A 79 4.16 -0.02 -25.96
CA THR A 79 3.29 -0.67 -26.96
C THR A 79 4.07 -1.59 -27.91
N SER A 80 5.40 -1.51 -27.90
CA SER A 80 6.29 -2.32 -28.74
C SER A 80 6.65 -3.66 -28.09
N ASN A 81 6.59 -3.76 -26.76
CA ASN A 81 6.80 -5.00 -26.00
C ASN A 81 5.47 -5.60 -25.50
N SER A 82 4.54 -5.84 -26.41
CA SER A 82 3.27 -6.48 -26.09
C SER A 82 3.46 -7.90 -25.53
N PHE A 83 2.50 -8.35 -24.72
CA PHE A 83 2.47 -9.68 -24.12
C PHE A 83 2.76 -10.79 -25.13
N ASP A 84 3.71 -11.65 -24.79
CA ASP A 84 4.10 -12.83 -25.55
C ASP A 84 4.04 -14.08 -24.66
N GLU A 85 3.05 -14.95 -24.89
CA GLU A 85 2.84 -16.18 -24.12
C GLU A 85 4.08 -17.09 -24.10
N SER A 86 4.88 -17.10 -25.17
CA SER A 86 6.06 -17.98 -25.26
C SER A 86 7.10 -17.66 -24.19
N LYS A 87 7.17 -16.40 -23.74
CA LYS A 87 8.08 -15.92 -22.69
C LYS A 87 7.69 -16.39 -21.29
N ILE A 88 6.52 -17.01 -21.10
CA ILE A 88 6.02 -17.46 -19.79
C ILE A 88 5.53 -18.91 -19.82
N SER A 89 5.93 -19.67 -20.84
CA SER A 89 5.44 -21.03 -21.09
C SER A 89 5.65 -21.98 -19.91
N ASP A 90 6.74 -21.81 -19.16
CA ASP A 90 7.06 -22.56 -17.94
C ASP A 90 6.19 -22.17 -16.73
N LEU A 91 5.55 -21.00 -16.76
CA LEU A 91 4.71 -20.47 -15.68
C LEU A 91 3.22 -20.76 -15.87
N LEU A 92 2.78 -21.21 -17.05
CA LEU A 92 1.36 -21.32 -17.40
C LEU A 92 0.55 -22.13 -16.38
N SER A 93 1.04 -23.29 -15.95
CA SER A 93 0.31 -24.12 -14.97
C SER A 93 0.12 -23.43 -13.62
N ARG A 94 1.11 -22.63 -13.17
CA ARG A 94 0.98 -21.82 -11.95
C ARG A 94 0.03 -20.64 -12.17
N LEU A 95 0.09 -19.98 -13.33
CA LEU A 95 -0.78 -18.86 -13.66
C LEU A 95 -2.26 -19.28 -13.79
N GLU A 96 -2.55 -20.41 -14.41
CA GLU A 96 -3.91 -20.96 -14.50
C GLU A 96 -4.53 -21.22 -13.12
N LYS A 97 -3.69 -21.61 -12.15
CA LYS A 97 -4.10 -21.92 -10.78
C LYS A 97 -4.19 -20.67 -9.91
N ASP A 98 -3.12 -19.89 -9.87
CA ASP A 98 -2.90 -18.82 -8.90
C ASP A 98 -3.30 -17.44 -9.43
N TRP A 99 -3.48 -17.27 -10.75
CA TRP A 99 -3.92 -16.03 -11.41
C TRP A 99 -5.09 -16.27 -12.39
N PRO A 100 -6.18 -16.95 -11.99
CA PRO A 100 -7.26 -17.32 -12.89
C PRO A 100 -8.08 -16.11 -13.35
N THR A 101 -8.64 -16.18 -14.55
CA THR A 101 -9.68 -15.23 -14.99
C THR A 101 -11.06 -15.69 -14.54
N LEU A 102 -11.89 -14.76 -14.06
CA LEU A 102 -13.29 -15.01 -13.69
C LEU A 102 -14.30 -14.30 -14.60
N ALA A 103 -13.79 -13.58 -15.62
CA ALA A 103 -14.62 -12.84 -16.57
C ALA A 103 -15.37 -13.79 -17.51
N CYS A 104 -16.53 -13.34 -18.00
CA CYS A 104 -17.31 -14.07 -18.99
C CYS A 104 -17.03 -13.61 -20.43
N PRO A 105 -17.04 -14.52 -21.43
CA PRO A 105 -17.19 -15.97 -21.28
C PRO A 105 -15.94 -16.64 -20.69
N SER A 106 -16.07 -17.91 -20.28
CA SER A 106 -14.96 -18.72 -19.77
C SER A 106 -13.71 -18.63 -20.65
N GLY A 107 -12.56 -18.38 -20.01
CA GLY A 107 -11.27 -18.15 -20.67
C GLY A 107 -10.16 -19.04 -20.12
N ASP A 108 -9.03 -19.03 -20.82
CA ASP A 108 -7.75 -19.68 -20.47
C ASP A 108 -6.80 -18.76 -19.71
N GLY A 109 -7.22 -17.53 -19.40
CA GLY A 109 -6.39 -16.56 -18.67
C GLY A 109 -5.50 -15.69 -19.56
N ILE A 110 -5.16 -16.12 -20.77
CA ILE A 110 -4.23 -15.41 -21.68
C ILE A 110 -4.63 -13.95 -21.93
N LYS A 111 -5.92 -13.68 -22.19
CA LYS A 111 -6.40 -12.29 -22.34
C LYS A 111 -6.23 -11.45 -21.09
N PHE A 112 -6.39 -12.06 -19.92
CA PHE A 112 -6.28 -11.35 -18.65
C PHE A 112 -4.82 -11.07 -18.33
N TRP A 113 -3.93 -12.06 -18.44
CA TRP A 113 -2.50 -11.85 -18.26
C TRP A 113 -1.93 -10.87 -19.28
N GLY A 114 -2.38 -10.94 -20.54
CA GLY A 114 -2.03 -9.97 -21.56
C GLY A 114 -2.47 -8.56 -21.22
N HIS A 115 -3.65 -8.38 -20.61
CA HIS A 115 -4.10 -7.08 -20.11
C HIS A 115 -3.19 -6.56 -19.00
N GLU A 116 -2.90 -7.38 -17.98
CA GLU A 116 -2.07 -7.00 -16.83
C GLU A 116 -0.64 -6.67 -17.26
N TRP A 117 -0.04 -7.46 -18.16
CA TRP A 117 1.28 -7.15 -18.72
C TRP A 117 1.26 -5.84 -19.51
N ASN A 118 0.38 -5.72 -20.52
CA ASN A 118 0.38 -4.56 -21.41
C ASN A 118 0.09 -3.27 -20.65
N LYS A 119 -0.82 -3.30 -19.66
CA LYS A 119 -1.23 -2.11 -18.90
C LYS A 119 -0.28 -1.79 -17.75
N HIS A 120 0.21 -2.79 -17.02
CA HIS A 120 0.98 -2.60 -15.78
C HIS A 120 2.41 -3.14 -15.88
N GLY A 121 2.60 -4.35 -16.41
CA GLY A 121 3.92 -4.99 -16.54
C GLY A 121 4.92 -4.19 -17.37
N THR A 122 4.49 -3.63 -18.51
CA THR A 122 5.31 -2.74 -19.36
C THR A 122 5.88 -1.53 -18.61
N CYS A 123 5.21 -1.07 -17.54
CA CYS A 123 5.71 0.04 -16.73
C CYS A 123 6.81 -0.34 -15.73
N SER A 124 7.11 -1.64 -15.63
CA SER A 124 8.16 -2.19 -14.77
C SER A 124 9.39 -2.73 -15.51
N GLU A 125 9.46 -2.54 -16.84
CA GLU A 125 10.52 -3.11 -17.70
C GLU A 125 11.94 -2.67 -17.37
N SER A 126 12.10 -1.55 -16.68
CA SER A 126 13.38 -1.10 -16.14
C SER A 126 13.96 -2.06 -15.09
N LEU A 127 13.12 -2.94 -14.50
CA LEU A 127 13.45 -3.85 -13.42
C LEU A 127 13.03 -5.30 -13.68
N LEU A 128 11.88 -5.51 -14.33
CA LEU A 128 11.27 -6.82 -14.56
C LEU A 128 10.90 -6.97 -16.03
N ASP A 129 11.51 -7.94 -16.70
CA ASP A 129 10.98 -8.40 -17.99
C ASP A 129 9.67 -9.19 -17.81
N GLN A 130 9.03 -9.58 -18.91
CA GLN A 130 7.74 -10.26 -18.87
C GLN A 130 7.76 -11.52 -18.01
N HIS A 131 8.77 -12.37 -18.17
CA HIS A 131 8.88 -13.59 -17.37
C HIS A 131 9.02 -13.25 -15.88
N SER A 132 9.95 -12.35 -15.55
CA SER A 132 10.23 -11.93 -14.16
C SER A 132 9.04 -11.25 -13.49
N TYR A 133 8.22 -10.50 -14.24
CA TYR A 133 7.00 -9.88 -13.74
C TYR A 133 5.98 -10.92 -13.25
N PHE A 134 5.68 -11.92 -14.08
CA PHE A 134 4.74 -12.98 -13.72
C PHE A 134 5.33 -13.89 -12.65
N GLN A 135 6.61 -14.25 -12.75
CA GLN A 135 7.30 -15.05 -11.74
C GLN A 135 7.25 -14.37 -10.36
N LYS A 136 7.55 -13.06 -10.30
CA LYS A 136 7.49 -12.28 -9.07
C LYS A 136 6.10 -12.27 -8.45
N ALA A 137 5.04 -12.02 -9.23
CA ALA A 137 3.67 -12.03 -8.72
C ALA A 137 3.28 -13.40 -8.14
N LEU A 138 3.67 -14.49 -8.80
CA LEU A 138 3.45 -15.85 -8.32
C LEU A 138 4.21 -16.16 -7.02
N ASP A 139 5.43 -15.63 -6.88
CA ASP A 139 6.23 -15.84 -5.67
C ASP A 139 5.71 -14.99 -4.50
N LEU A 140 5.25 -13.76 -4.77
CA LEU A 140 4.56 -12.93 -3.78
C LEU A 140 3.26 -13.58 -3.31
N LYS A 141 2.49 -14.22 -4.20
CA LYS A 141 1.29 -14.99 -3.83
C LYS A 141 1.63 -16.13 -2.88
N ALA A 142 2.64 -16.93 -3.24
CA ALA A 142 3.09 -18.05 -2.42
C ALA A 142 3.60 -17.60 -1.05
N LYS A 143 4.31 -16.48 -1.00
CA LYS A 143 4.82 -15.87 0.25
C LYS A 143 3.70 -15.32 1.13
N ALA A 144 2.72 -14.64 0.55
CA ALA A 144 1.62 -14.02 1.29
C ALA A 144 0.68 -15.07 1.91
N ASN A 145 0.34 -16.11 1.15
CA ASN A 145 -0.51 -17.22 1.61
C ASN A 145 -1.70 -16.77 2.51
N LEU A 146 -2.49 -15.82 1.98
CA LEU A 146 -3.51 -15.11 2.75
C LEU A 146 -4.54 -16.03 3.39
N LEU A 147 -4.96 -17.08 2.69
CA LEU A 147 -5.89 -18.05 3.25
C LEU A 147 -5.30 -18.74 4.49
N GLN A 148 -4.05 -19.19 4.43
CA GLN A 148 -3.40 -19.81 5.59
C GLN A 148 -3.25 -18.83 6.75
N ALA A 149 -2.91 -17.57 6.48
CA ALA A 149 -2.83 -16.52 7.50
C ALA A 149 -4.17 -16.37 8.24
N LEU A 150 -5.27 -16.23 7.49
CA LEU A 150 -6.62 -16.13 8.05
C LEU A 150 -7.02 -17.40 8.82
N GLN A 151 -6.79 -18.58 8.25
CA GLN A 151 -7.13 -19.85 8.88
C GLN A 151 -6.38 -20.07 10.21
N THR A 152 -5.12 -19.61 10.28
CA THR A 152 -4.28 -19.67 11.49
C THR A 152 -4.86 -18.78 12.60
N ALA A 153 -5.42 -17.63 12.23
CA ALA A 153 -6.17 -16.75 13.15
C ALA A 153 -7.60 -17.26 13.47
N GLY A 154 -7.99 -18.44 12.96
CA GLY A 154 -9.32 -19.01 13.17
C GLY A 154 -10.41 -18.43 12.27
N ILE A 155 -10.03 -17.62 11.27
CA ILE A 155 -10.91 -17.03 10.27
C ILE A 155 -10.96 -17.96 9.06
N ARG A 156 -12.10 -18.63 8.83
CA ARG A 156 -12.23 -19.60 7.74
C ARG A 156 -13.35 -19.20 6.77
N PRO A 157 -13.17 -19.43 5.45
CA PRO A 157 -14.27 -19.32 4.51
C PRO A 157 -15.44 -20.22 4.94
N ALA A 158 -16.67 -19.74 4.73
CA ALA A 158 -17.91 -20.51 4.93
C ALA A 158 -18.08 -21.16 6.31
N ASP A 159 -17.44 -20.65 7.37
CA ASP A 159 -17.56 -21.16 8.75
C ASP A 159 -18.89 -20.77 9.45
N GLY A 160 -19.78 -20.09 8.72
CA GLY A 160 -21.06 -19.59 9.22
C GLY A 160 -20.94 -18.35 10.12
N LYS A 161 -19.75 -17.76 10.24
CA LYS A 161 -19.49 -16.60 11.10
C LYS A 161 -19.21 -15.34 10.29
N TYR A 162 -19.42 -14.21 10.94
CA TYR A 162 -18.95 -12.91 10.46
C TYR A 162 -17.71 -12.50 11.23
N HIS A 163 -16.78 -11.93 10.48
CA HIS A 163 -15.49 -11.48 11.00
C HIS A 163 -15.43 -9.97 10.81
N SER A 164 -14.98 -9.23 11.80
CA SER A 164 -14.82 -7.78 11.64
C SER A 164 -13.70 -7.49 10.64
N LEU A 165 -13.82 -6.39 9.91
CA LEU A 165 -12.74 -5.95 9.00
C LEU A 165 -11.41 -5.81 9.75
N GLU A 166 -11.45 -5.32 10.99
CA GLU A 166 -10.30 -5.20 11.88
C GLU A 166 -9.67 -6.57 12.16
N SER A 167 -10.45 -7.60 12.51
CA SER A 167 -9.91 -8.94 12.77
C SER A 167 -9.26 -9.58 11.55
N ILE A 168 -9.83 -9.38 10.36
CA ILE A 168 -9.26 -9.87 9.09
C ILE A 168 -7.95 -9.14 8.79
N LYS A 169 -7.96 -7.81 8.93
CA LYS A 169 -6.79 -6.97 8.72
C LYS A 169 -5.67 -7.36 9.67
N GLU A 170 -5.93 -7.40 10.98
CA GLU A 170 -4.95 -7.78 12.00
C GLU A 170 -4.37 -9.18 11.74
N ALA A 171 -5.18 -10.16 11.34
CA ALA A 171 -4.71 -11.51 11.04
C ALA A 171 -3.71 -11.52 9.87
N ILE A 172 -3.99 -10.77 8.81
CA ILE A 172 -3.09 -10.65 7.65
C ILE A 172 -1.82 -9.89 8.03
N GLU A 173 -1.94 -8.74 8.70
CA GLU A 173 -0.80 -7.91 9.07
C GLU A 173 0.13 -8.62 10.07
N GLN A 174 -0.41 -9.40 11.02
CA GLN A 174 0.39 -10.21 11.93
C GLN A 174 1.16 -11.33 11.20
N ALA A 175 0.54 -11.94 10.18
CA ALA A 175 1.19 -13.01 9.42
C ALA A 175 2.28 -12.49 8.48
N LEU A 176 2.07 -11.31 7.89
CA LEU A 176 2.97 -10.74 6.88
C LEU A 176 3.98 -9.75 7.45
N GLY A 177 3.73 -9.22 8.65
CA GLY A 177 4.57 -8.19 9.28
C GLY A 177 4.47 -6.83 8.59
N VAL A 178 3.43 -6.58 7.80
CA VAL A 178 3.23 -5.35 7.02
C VAL A 178 1.79 -4.90 7.02
N THR A 179 1.58 -3.61 6.80
CA THR A 179 0.26 -3.00 6.64
C THR A 179 -0.42 -3.48 5.37
N THR A 180 -1.70 -3.83 5.46
CA THR A 180 -2.51 -4.27 4.30
C THR A 180 -3.75 -3.42 4.09
N PHE A 181 -4.20 -3.36 2.84
CA PHE A 181 -5.42 -2.66 2.44
C PHE A 181 -6.46 -3.67 1.97
N ILE A 182 -7.68 -3.58 2.50
CA ILE A 182 -8.76 -4.50 2.18
C ILE A 182 -9.88 -3.73 1.49
N ASP A 183 -10.15 -4.13 0.26
CA ASP A 183 -11.28 -3.64 -0.51
C ASP A 183 -12.44 -4.60 -0.34
N CYS A 184 -13.63 -4.05 -0.09
CA CYS A 184 -14.86 -4.82 0.05
C CYS A 184 -15.81 -4.55 -1.12
N ASN A 185 -16.59 -5.55 -1.50
CA ASN A 185 -17.73 -5.37 -2.40
C ASN A 185 -19.03 -5.85 -1.73
N VAL A 186 -20.11 -5.91 -2.49
CA VAL A 186 -21.44 -6.31 -2.00
C VAL A 186 -22.00 -7.47 -2.82
N ASP A 187 -22.41 -8.54 -2.14
CA ASP A 187 -23.03 -9.71 -2.78
C ASP A 187 -24.47 -9.41 -3.27
N THR A 188 -25.09 -10.38 -3.96
CA THR A 188 -26.49 -10.29 -4.41
C THR A 188 -27.52 -10.10 -3.29
N ARG A 189 -27.18 -10.42 -2.04
CA ARG A 189 -28.03 -10.29 -0.84
C ARG A 189 -27.76 -9.01 -0.06
N GLY A 190 -26.87 -8.12 -0.52
CA GLY A 190 -26.57 -6.85 0.14
C GLY A 190 -25.49 -6.93 1.22
N ASN A 191 -24.68 -7.99 1.23
CA ASN A 191 -23.70 -8.24 2.26
C ASN A 191 -22.32 -7.71 1.88
N HIS A 192 -21.68 -6.98 2.80
CA HIS A 192 -20.32 -6.45 2.60
C HIS A 192 -19.25 -7.52 2.81
N GLN A 193 -18.50 -7.86 1.77
CA GLN A 193 -17.55 -8.97 1.78
C GLN A 193 -16.16 -8.56 1.31
N ILE A 194 -15.13 -9.24 1.82
CA ILE A 194 -13.74 -9.07 1.37
C ILE A 194 -13.65 -9.38 -0.12
N TYR A 195 -13.21 -8.41 -0.92
CA TYR A 195 -13.09 -8.55 -2.36
C TYR A 195 -11.61 -8.67 -2.76
N GLN A 196 -10.81 -7.69 -2.37
CA GLN A 196 -9.38 -7.64 -2.69
C GLN A 196 -8.54 -7.28 -1.47
N VAL A 197 -7.30 -7.79 -1.46
CA VAL A 197 -6.28 -7.47 -0.46
C VAL A 197 -5.04 -6.98 -1.18
N THR A 198 -4.61 -5.79 -0.82
CA THR A 198 -3.54 -5.05 -1.49
C THR A 198 -2.37 -4.82 -0.56
N HIS A 199 -1.18 -5.13 -1.05
CA HIS A 199 0.08 -5.09 -0.31
C HIS A 199 1.07 -4.18 -1.04
N TYR A 200 1.92 -3.51 -0.28
CA TYR A 200 3.06 -2.79 -0.83
C TYR A 200 4.24 -3.73 -1.00
N ASP A 201 4.85 -3.72 -2.18
CA ASP A 201 6.12 -4.39 -2.49
C ASP A 201 7.07 -3.38 -3.13
N TYR A 202 8.32 -3.32 -2.68
CA TYR A 202 9.36 -2.60 -3.42
C TYR A 202 10.04 -3.54 -4.39
N ALA A 203 10.32 -3.00 -5.58
CA ALA A 203 10.88 -3.76 -6.68
C ALA A 203 12.21 -4.46 -6.34
N SER A 204 12.98 -3.91 -5.40
CA SER A 204 14.37 -4.24 -5.14
C SER A 204 14.63 -5.60 -4.48
N ASP A 205 13.69 -6.20 -3.75
CA ASP A 205 14.04 -7.35 -2.88
C ASP A 205 12.91 -8.36 -2.56
N PHE A 206 11.81 -8.36 -3.33
CA PHE A 206 10.71 -9.34 -3.16
C PHE A 206 10.13 -9.37 -1.73
N ASN A 207 10.21 -8.24 -1.01
CA ASN A 207 9.71 -8.09 0.33
C ASN A 207 8.48 -7.18 0.37
N PHE A 208 7.62 -7.45 1.35
CA PHE A 208 6.50 -6.57 1.63
C PHE A 208 6.97 -5.42 2.52
N TYR A 209 6.29 -4.28 2.41
CA TYR A 209 6.61 -3.08 3.17
C TYR A 209 5.35 -2.38 3.70
N ASP A 210 5.54 -1.53 4.70
CA ASP A 210 4.48 -0.59 5.10
C ASP A 210 4.36 0.53 4.06
N GLY A 211 3.15 0.70 3.54
CA GLY A 211 2.82 1.76 2.61
C GLY A 211 2.12 2.94 3.27
N ALA A 212 2.43 4.15 2.80
CA ALA A 212 1.87 5.38 3.36
C ALA A 212 0.55 5.83 2.71
N ILE A 213 0.14 5.23 1.57
CA ILE A 213 -0.95 5.75 0.73
C ILE A 213 -2.02 4.67 0.54
N HIS A 214 -3.29 5.03 0.63
CA HIS A 214 -4.35 4.07 0.31
C HIS A 214 -4.47 3.93 -1.23
N PRO A 215 -4.81 2.74 -1.77
CA PRO A 215 -5.05 2.53 -3.21
C PRO A 215 -6.07 3.48 -3.87
N PHE A 216 -6.87 4.20 -3.09
CA PHE A 216 -7.88 5.16 -3.56
C PHE A 216 -7.49 6.63 -3.33
N GLY A 217 -6.20 6.93 -3.17
CA GLY A 217 -5.69 8.32 -3.19
C GLY A 217 -5.96 9.15 -1.94
N TYR A 218 -6.49 8.55 -0.86
CA TYR A 218 -6.59 9.24 0.42
C TYR A 218 -5.28 9.09 1.18
N ALA A 219 -4.47 10.15 1.14
CA ALA A 219 -3.44 10.37 2.14
C ALA A 219 -4.13 10.66 3.49
N LEU A 220 -3.76 9.94 4.54
CA LEU A 220 -4.20 10.25 5.90
C LEU A 220 -3.54 11.56 6.31
N VAL A 221 -4.21 12.69 6.04
CA VAL A 221 -3.76 14.01 6.48
C VAL A 221 -3.99 14.10 7.99
N LEU A 222 -2.98 13.73 8.76
CA LEU A 222 -2.92 14.01 10.20
C LEU A 222 -2.75 15.53 10.39
N ARG A 223 -3.87 16.27 10.45
CA ARG A 223 -3.84 17.64 10.99
C ARG A 223 -3.83 17.54 12.50
N SER A 224 -2.71 17.95 13.11
CA SER A 224 -2.63 18.28 14.53
C SER A 224 -3.69 19.34 14.85
N ALA A 225 -4.72 18.94 15.58
CA ALA A 225 -5.65 19.84 16.25
C ALA A 225 -5.78 19.37 17.71
N GLY A 226 -4.72 19.59 18.50
CA GLY A 226 -4.73 19.52 19.96
C GLY A 226 -5.12 18.17 20.58
N ASN A 227 -4.14 17.46 21.18
CA ASN A 227 -4.27 16.35 22.16
C ASN A 227 -5.37 15.27 22.01
N SER A 228 -6.05 15.15 20.85
CA SER A 228 -7.07 14.14 20.60
C SER A 228 -7.08 13.76 19.11
N PHE A 229 -6.95 12.47 18.82
CA PHE A 229 -7.10 11.90 17.48
C PHE A 229 -8.56 11.46 17.31
N ARG A 230 -9.30 12.09 16.39
CA ARG A 230 -10.65 11.67 16.02
C ARG A 230 -10.65 11.20 14.57
N ALA A 231 -10.89 9.91 14.34
CA ALA A 231 -11.27 9.36 13.04
C ALA A 231 -12.81 9.41 12.96
N GLU A 232 -13.38 9.87 11.84
CA GLU A 232 -14.81 9.79 11.57
C GLU A 232 -15.05 8.94 10.31
N TYR A 233 -15.88 7.90 10.43
CA TYR A 233 -16.54 7.17 9.33
C TYR A 233 -18.00 6.87 9.74
N PRO A 234 -18.98 6.91 8.81
CA PRO A 234 -20.41 6.72 9.12
C PRO A 234 -20.85 5.24 9.12
N ASP A 235 -21.68 4.89 10.12
CA ASP A 235 -22.26 3.57 10.45
C ASP A 235 -23.33 3.04 9.46
N LEU A 236 -23.51 1.70 9.39
CA LEU A 236 -24.84 1.07 9.23
C LEU A 236 -24.89 -0.45 9.55
N HIS A 237 -26.05 -0.87 10.08
CA HIS A 237 -26.35 -2.07 10.88
C HIS A 237 -26.88 -3.33 10.12
N ASN A 238 -26.47 -4.53 10.60
CA ASN A 238 -27.16 -5.82 10.87
C ASN A 238 -28.25 -6.45 9.94
N THR A 239 -28.02 -7.65 9.34
CA THR A 239 -28.38 -9.03 9.82
C THR A 239 -28.19 -10.17 8.76
N LEU A 240 -27.79 -11.37 9.27
CA LEU A 240 -27.63 -12.79 8.79
C LEU A 240 -28.25 -13.22 7.42
N GLY A 241 -27.66 -14.00 6.49
CA GLY A 241 -26.77 -15.19 6.53
C GLY A 241 -25.84 -15.38 5.29
N ASN A 242 -24.78 -16.21 5.46
CA ASN A 242 -23.87 -16.97 4.53
C ASN A 242 -23.16 -16.34 3.31
N SER A 243 -22.23 -15.41 3.53
CA SER A 243 -21.02 -15.03 2.75
C SER A 243 -20.17 -14.14 3.68
N TRP A 244 -18.90 -13.86 3.38
CA TRP A 244 -18.04 -13.05 4.27
C TRP A 244 -18.74 -11.73 4.59
N LYS A 245 -19.09 -11.44 5.85
CA LYS A 245 -19.62 -10.11 6.22
C LYS A 245 -18.68 -9.40 7.16
N CYS A 246 -18.27 -8.19 6.79
CA CYS A 246 -17.64 -7.24 7.68
C CYS A 246 -18.73 -6.43 8.42
N SER A 247 -18.77 -6.51 9.75
CA SER A 247 -19.57 -5.61 10.58
C SER A 247 -18.79 -4.32 10.84
N VAL A 248 -19.37 -3.16 10.53
CA VAL A 248 -18.82 -1.85 10.91
C VAL A 248 -19.27 -1.56 12.34
N HIS A 249 -18.37 -1.76 13.32
CA HIS A 249 -18.56 -1.26 14.69
C HIS A 249 -17.20 -0.99 15.36
N HIS A 250 -16.86 0.30 15.40
CA HIS A 250 -16.04 1.08 16.35
C HIS A 250 -14.83 0.46 17.10
N CYS A 251 -13.64 1.04 16.85
CA CYS A 251 -12.43 0.94 17.69
C CYS A 251 -12.50 1.87 18.92
N PHE A 252 -11.98 1.38 20.06
CA PHE A 252 -11.18 2.19 21.00
C PHE A 252 -10.21 1.24 21.72
N VAL A 253 -8.99 1.74 21.99
CA VAL A 253 -7.89 1.11 22.74
C VAL A 253 -6.92 0.24 21.92
N LYS A 254 -5.85 0.87 21.39
CA LYS A 254 -4.46 0.33 21.44
C LYS A 254 -3.35 1.32 21.09
N THR A 255 -3.54 2.63 21.31
CA THR A 255 -2.48 3.64 21.11
C THR A 255 -1.48 3.76 22.26
N LEU A 256 -1.58 2.94 23.31
CA LEU A 256 -0.69 3.03 24.48
C LEU A 256 0.45 2.00 24.51
N GLN A 257 0.42 0.96 23.66
CA GLN A 257 1.43 -0.11 23.69
C GLN A 257 2.65 0.18 22.79
N TRP A 258 2.52 1.08 21.81
CA TRP A 258 3.61 1.40 20.87
C TRP A 258 4.59 2.46 21.41
N LEU A 259 4.13 3.35 22.31
CA LEU A 259 4.95 4.42 22.87
C LEU A 259 5.99 3.95 23.92
N LEU A 260 5.93 2.70 24.37
CA LEU A 260 6.86 2.16 25.38
C LEU A 260 8.11 1.47 24.80
N ASN A 261 8.23 1.31 23.48
CA ASN A 261 9.35 0.59 22.85
C ASN A 261 10.41 1.49 22.16
N ILE A 262 10.35 2.82 22.30
CA ILE A 262 11.24 3.76 21.57
C ILE A 262 12.31 4.44 22.47
N PHE A 263 12.35 4.18 23.79
CA PHE A 263 13.42 4.70 24.65
C PHE A 263 14.08 3.60 25.50
N PRO A 264 15.35 3.24 25.24
CA PRO A 264 16.12 2.43 26.18
C PRO A 264 16.61 3.34 27.30
N PHE A 265 15.89 3.40 28.42
CA PHE A 265 16.46 3.92 29.66
C PHE A 265 17.09 2.75 30.43
N HIS A 266 18.42 2.65 30.34
CA HIS A 266 19.22 1.97 31.35
C HIS A 266 19.25 2.84 32.61
N HIS A 267 18.83 2.27 33.73
CA HIS A 267 19.35 2.65 35.04
C HIS A 267 19.22 1.46 36.00
N ASP A 268 20.36 0.85 36.29
CA ASP A 268 20.56 0.05 37.50
C ASP A 268 20.44 0.98 38.73
N MET A 269 19.63 0.58 39.71
CA MET A 269 19.59 1.20 41.04
C MET A 269 20.04 0.17 42.08
N GLU A 270 21.18 0.44 42.73
CA GLU A 270 21.47 -0.05 44.08
C GLU A 270 20.87 0.92 45.12
N PRO A 271 20.43 0.44 46.30
CA PRO A 271 19.81 1.28 47.31
C PRO A 271 20.84 1.80 48.32
N LEU A 272 20.75 3.08 48.70
CA LEU A 272 21.38 3.59 49.91
C LEU A 272 20.36 4.35 50.78
N GLU A 273 20.32 3.91 52.03
CA GLU A 273 19.52 4.39 53.14
C GLU A 273 19.92 5.81 53.62
N ASN A 274 18.90 6.57 54.03
CA ASN A 274 18.83 7.38 55.25
C ASN A 274 19.79 8.57 55.43
N THR A 275 19.24 9.81 55.44
CA THR A 275 19.28 10.73 56.61
C THR A 275 18.57 12.07 56.33
N ARG A 276 18.18 12.74 57.42
CA ARG A 276 17.15 13.78 57.58
C ARG A 276 17.61 15.22 57.30
N THR A 277 16.64 16.09 56.95
CA THR A 277 16.35 17.50 57.41
C THR A 277 16.11 18.56 56.30
N PRO A 278 15.31 19.65 56.55
CA PRO A 278 14.63 20.44 55.50
C PRO A 278 15.08 21.92 55.34
N LEU A 279 14.57 22.54 54.25
CA LEU A 279 14.39 23.99 53.93
C LEU A 279 15.57 24.84 53.38
N SER A 280 15.35 25.32 52.14
CA SER A 280 15.70 26.66 51.58
C SER A 280 17.18 27.04 51.32
N PHE A 281 17.37 27.75 50.19
CA PHE A 281 18.64 28.27 49.61
C PHE A 281 19.54 27.16 49.04
N VAL A 282 19.85 27.11 47.73
CA VAL A 282 20.66 28.08 46.99
C VAL A 282 20.23 28.13 45.50
N PHE A 283 19.75 29.30 45.07
CA PHE A 283 19.74 29.74 43.68
C PHE A 283 21.10 30.37 43.37
N ARG A 284 21.84 29.88 42.37
CA ARG A 284 22.69 30.72 41.47
C ARG A 284 23.38 29.92 40.37
N ARG A 285 23.36 30.51 39.17
CA ARG A 285 24.14 30.25 37.95
C ARG A 285 23.69 29.07 37.06
N TYR A 286 22.84 29.34 36.06
CA TYR A 286 23.27 29.68 34.69
C TYR A 286 22.04 29.81 33.77
N THR A 287 21.45 31.00 33.74
CA THR A 287 20.60 31.46 32.65
C THR A 287 20.95 32.92 32.40
N HIS A 288 21.76 33.21 31.38
CA HIS A 288 21.72 34.46 30.62
C HIS A 288 22.67 34.40 29.42
N ASN A 289 22.17 34.90 28.29
CA ASN A 289 22.81 35.22 27.00
C ASN A 289 22.86 34.08 25.97
N ILE A 290 21.90 34.05 25.05
CA ILE A 290 21.98 34.78 23.77
C ILE A 290 20.54 35.05 23.27
N LEU A 291 20.11 36.30 23.35
CA LEU A 291 19.06 36.90 22.53
C LEU A 291 19.66 38.16 21.89
N ASN A 292 19.27 38.38 20.63
CA ASN A 292 19.42 39.58 19.80
C ASN A 292 20.70 39.76 18.96
N VAL A 293 20.61 39.37 17.69
CA VAL A 293 20.84 40.29 16.56
C VAL A 293 19.73 40.09 15.49
N SER A 294 18.78 41.03 15.51
CA SER A 294 18.01 41.67 14.43
C SER A 294 17.48 40.90 13.19
N ALA A 295 16.15 40.72 13.21
CA ALA A 295 15.15 41.23 12.26
C ALA A 295 15.58 41.73 10.86
N MET A 296 14.97 41.15 9.81
CA MET A 296 14.55 41.87 8.60
C MET A 296 13.35 41.19 7.88
N LYS A 297 12.15 41.78 8.05
CA LYS A 297 11.19 42.18 7.01
C LYS A 297 10.57 41.11 6.08
N VAL A 298 9.40 40.57 6.45
CA VAL A 298 8.40 40.06 5.48
C VAL A 298 7.24 41.06 5.39
N ARG A 299 7.11 41.71 4.24
CA ARG A 299 5.96 42.57 3.91
C ARG A 299 4.73 41.68 3.68
N LYS A 300 3.64 42.02 4.36
CA LYS A 300 2.28 41.61 4.00
C LYS A 300 1.93 42.15 2.61
N HIS A 301 1.60 41.28 1.66
CA HIS A 301 0.69 41.63 0.58
C HIS A 301 -0.65 40.94 0.82
N SER A 302 -1.64 41.78 1.14
CA SER A 302 -3.06 41.47 1.05
C SER A 302 -3.42 41.29 -0.43
N PHE A 303 -4.05 40.17 -0.77
CA PHE A 303 -4.81 40.04 -2.01
C PHE A 303 -6.25 39.67 -1.65
N ARG A 304 -7.17 40.53 -2.09
CA ARG A 304 -8.62 40.36 -1.98
C ARG A 304 -9.09 39.21 -2.88
N PRO A 305 -10.15 38.48 -2.50
CA PRO A 305 -10.85 37.60 -3.42
C PRO A 305 -11.73 38.45 -4.36
N ASN A 306 -11.57 38.26 -5.68
CA ASN A 306 -12.54 38.73 -6.66
C ASN A 306 -13.59 37.64 -6.89
N ASN A 307 -14.83 37.97 -6.54
CA ASN A 307 -16.02 37.33 -7.09
C ASN A 307 -16.14 37.73 -8.56
N SER A 308 -16.22 36.75 -9.47
CA SER A 308 -16.91 36.92 -10.74
C SER A 308 -17.63 35.63 -11.11
N THR A 309 -18.94 35.69 -10.94
CA THR A 309 -19.94 34.87 -11.61
C THR A 309 -19.84 35.02 -13.13
N SER A 310 -19.87 33.91 -13.87
CA SER A 310 -20.55 33.84 -15.17
C SER A 310 -20.94 32.39 -15.50
N LYS A 311 -22.22 32.24 -15.81
CA LYS A 311 -22.91 31.05 -16.35
C LYS A 311 -22.55 30.80 -17.82
N GLU A 312 -22.94 29.59 -18.26
CA GLU A 312 -23.32 29.18 -19.64
C GLU A 312 -22.17 29.01 -20.66
N SER A 313 -22.13 28.02 -21.56
CA SER A 313 -23.19 27.21 -22.21
C SER A 313 -22.62 25.97 -22.93
N HIS A 314 -23.54 25.06 -23.27
CA HIS A 314 -23.51 23.93 -24.20
C HIS A 314 -22.53 23.98 -25.40
N THR A 315 -21.87 22.85 -25.66
CA THR A 315 -22.05 21.99 -26.85
C THR A 315 -21.44 20.62 -26.61
#